data_AF-A0A7V8Z1V3-F1
#
_entry.id   AF-A0A7V8Z1V3-F1
#
_cell.length_a   1.000
_cell.length_b   1.000
_cell.length_c   1.000
_cell.angle_alpha   90.00
_cell.angle_beta   90.00
_cell.angle_gamma   90.00
#
_symmetry.space_group_name_H-M   'P 1'
#
loop_
_entity.id
_entity.type
_entity.pdbx_description
1 polymer ?
#
loop_
_entity_poly.entity_id
_entity_poly.type
_entity_poly.pdbx_seq_one_letter_code
_entity_poly.pdbx_strand_id
1 'polypeptide(L)'
;MDGFEAKLYVVGDQVKGVQRPAGRRGGGDPYEPAPREVTMARAVGHALGLEVYGVDAMVGSASSWVVDVNVFPSAAKVPGAAAWIAAYLHARSCR
;
A
#
# COMPACT_ATOMS: atom_id res chain seq x y z
N MET A 1 13.53 -11.14 -14.58
CA MET A 1 13.74 -10.18 -13.47
C MET A 1 13.20 -10.85 -12.23
N ASP A 2 14.05 -11.09 -11.24
CA ASP A 2 13.59 -11.62 -9.95
C ASP A 2 12.86 -10.50 -9.20
N GLY A 3 11.62 -10.75 -8.76
CA GLY A 3 10.79 -9.77 -8.08
C GLY A 3 9.30 -10.13 -8.09
N PHE A 4 8.49 -9.31 -7.41
CA PHE A 4 7.04 -9.49 -7.34
C PHE A 4 6.32 -8.16 -7.52
N GLU A 5 5.04 -8.24 -7.88
CA GLU A 5 4.14 -7.10 -7.88
C GLU A 5 3.57 -6.94 -6.47
N ALA A 6 3.61 -5.72 -5.94
CA ALA A 6 3.08 -5.37 -4.63
C ALA A 6 1.99 -4.31 -4.77
N LYS A 7 0.96 -4.41 -3.94
CA LYS A 7 0.05 -3.32 -3.64
C LYS A 7 0.24 -2.91 -2.19
N LEU A 8 0.76 -1.71 -1.97
CA LEU A 8 0.97 -1.12 -0.66
C LEU A 8 -0.22 -0.23 -0.33
N TYR A 9 -0.97 -0.58 0.70
CA TYR A 9 -2.05 0.24 1.23
C TYR A 9 -1.52 1.13 2.33
N VAL A 10 -1.82 2.43 2.26
CA VAL A 10 -1.40 3.42 3.24
C VAL A 10 -2.64 4.03 3.89
N VAL A 11 -2.61 4.09 5.22
CA VAL A 11 -3.59 4.79 6.05
C VAL A 11 -2.84 5.56 7.12
N GLY A 12 -2.78 6.89 6.99
CA GLY A 12 -1.93 7.73 7.81
C GLY A 12 -0.45 7.41 7.60
N ASP A 13 0.22 6.93 8.64
CA ASP A 13 1.62 6.50 8.62
C ASP A 13 1.80 4.98 8.49
N GLN A 14 0.72 4.21 8.60
CA GLN A 14 0.75 2.76 8.54
C GLN A 14 0.67 2.26 7.10
N VAL A 15 1.49 1.27 6.77
CA VAL A 15 1.57 0.66 5.45
C VAL A 15 1.36 -0.85 5.56
N LYS A 16 0.47 -1.40 4.75
CA LYS A 16 0.22 -2.86 4.68
C LYS A 16 0.38 -3.35 3.25
N GLY A 17 1.04 -4.48 3.06
CA GLY A 17 1.37 -5.02 1.74
C GLY A 17 0.51 -6.20 1.34
N VAL A 18 0.22 -6.29 0.04
CA VAL A 18 -0.25 -7.51 -0.62
C VAL A 18 0.66 -7.78 -1.81
N GLN A 19 1.28 -8.95 -1.85
CA GLN A 19 2.19 -9.36 -2.92
C GLN A 19 1.55 -10.36 -3.87
N ARG A 20 1.98 -10.35 -5.13
CA ARG A 20 1.64 -11.37 -6.12
C ARG A 20 2.80 -11.61 -7.08
N PRO A 21 2.94 -12.84 -7.61
CA PRO A 21 3.86 -13.09 -8.72
C PRO A 21 3.57 -12.14 -9.89
N ALA A 22 4.63 -11.66 -10.55
CA ALA A 22 4.51 -10.76 -11.69
C ALA A 22 3.67 -11.38 -12.83
N GLY A 23 2.80 -10.57 -13.45
CA GLY A 23 1.93 -11.00 -14.55
C GLY A 23 0.67 -11.77 -14.13
N ARG A 24 0.47 -12.06 -12.83
CA ARG A 24 -0.75 -12.72 -12.34
C ARG A 24 -1.87 -11.70 -12.11
N ARG A 25 -3.01 -11.89 -12.79
CA ARG A 25 -4.23 -11.11 -12.54
C ARG A 25 -5.00 -11.66 -11.34
N GLY A 26 -5.36 -10.78 -10.41
CA GLY A 26 -6.19 -11.09 -9.25
C GLY A 26 -5.47 -11.87 -8.14
N GLY A 27 -6.02 -11.80 -6.92
CA GLY A 27 -5.44 -12.42 -5.73
C GLY A 27 -4.28 -11.62 -5.14
N GLY A 28 -3.45 -12.32 -4.36
CA GLY A 28 -2.29 -11.79 -3.66
C GLY A 28 -2.33 -12.14 -2.18
N ASP A 29 -1.15 -12.36 -1.60
CA ASP A 29 -0.99 -12.77 -0.21
C ASP A 29 -0.54 -11.56 0.61
N PRO A 30 -1.07 -11.36 1.83
CA PRO A 30 -0.54 -10.36 2.75
C PRO A 30 0.96 -10.58 2.97
N TYR A 31 1.71 -9.49 3.01
CA TYR A 31 3.12 -9.52 3.37
C TYR A 31 3.49 -8.25 4.14
N GLU A 32 4.59 -8.34 4.89
CA GLU A 32 5.15 -7.19 5.61
C GLU A 32 6.07 -6.40 4.67
N PRO A 33 5.74 -5.13 4.35
CA PRO A 33 6.59 -4.31 3.48
C PRO A 33 7.95 -4.02 4.10
N ALA A 34 9.01 -4.10 3.30
CA ALA A 34 10.34 -3.73 3.77
C ALA A 34 10.43 -2.21 4.05
N PRO A 35 11.37 -1.74 4.89
CA PRO A 35 11.50 -0.30 5.20
C PRO A 35 11.58 0.60 3.96
N ARG A 36 12.28 0.16 2.90
CA ARG A 36 12.37 0.91 1.64
C ARG A 36 11.00 1.10 0.96
N GLU A 37 10.13 0.09 1.02
CA GLU A 37 8.80 0.11 0.43
C GLU A 37 7.87 1.02 1.23
N VAL A 38 7.97 0.98 2.56
CA VAL A 38 7.25 1.89 3.47
C VAL A 38 7.65 3.35 3.20
N THR A 39 8.95 3.63 3.15
CA THR A 39 9.46 4.98 2.86
C THR A 39 9.02 5.48 1.50
N MET A 40 9.13 4.64 0.46
CA MET A 40 8.67 4.97 -0.89
C MET A 40 7.17 5.27 -0.92
N ALA A 41 6.33 4.41 -0.33
CA ALA A 41 4.89 4.60 -0.32
C ALA A 41 4.48 5.88 0.42
N ARG A 42 5.11 6.19 1.56
CA ARG A 42 4.85 7.43 2.31
C ARG A 42 5.30 8.68 1.55
N ALA A 43 6.42 8.62 0.84
CA ALA A 43 6.89 9.73 0.02
C ALA A 43 5.89 10.08 -1.09
N VAL A 44 5.27 9.07 -1.73
CA VAL A 44 4.20 9.26 -2.71
C VAL A 44 3.00 10.00 -2.10
N GLY A 45 2.53 9.56 -0.92
CA GLY A 45 1.39 10.20 -0.26
C GLY A 45 1.68 11.64 0.12
N HIS A 46 2.89 11.90 0.65
CA HIS A 46 3.31 13.26 0.97
C HIS A 46 3.33 14.17 -0.26
N ALA A 47 3.89 13.68 -1.39
CA ALA A 47 3.95 14.44 -2.63
C ALA A 47 2.56 14.74 -3.24
N LEU A 48 1.58 13.87 -2.99
CA LEU A 48 0.22 13.98 -3.54
C LEU A 48 -0.82 14.52 -2.54
N GLY A 49 -0.43 14.81 -1.29
CA GLY A 49 -1.36 15.22 -0.24
C GLY A 49 -2.39 14.14 0.15
N LEU A 50 -2.01 12.87 0.07
CA LEU A 50 -2.89 11.73 0.36
C LEU A 50 -2.61 11.12 1.73
N GLU A 51 -3.69 10.71 2.41
CA GLU A 51 -3.61 10.02 3.70
C GLU A 51 -4.21 8.60 3.66
N VAL A 52 -5.10 8.31 2.71
CA VAL A 52 -5.65 6.97 2.47
C VAL A 52 -5.55 6.64 0.99
N TYR A 53 -4.63 5.75 0.63
CA TYR A 53 -4.30 5.48 -0.76
C TYR A 53 -3.64 4.11 -0.93
N GLY A 54 -3.58 3.65 -2.18
CA GLY A 54 -2.84 2.46 -2.58
C GLY A 54 -1.72 2.82 -3.53
N VAL A 55 -0.59 2.12 -3.44
CA VAL A 55 0.55 2.23 -4.35
C VAL A 55 0.78 0.86 -4.96
N ASP A 56 0.57 0.73 -6.27
CA ASP A 56 1.00 -0.45 -7.01
C ASP A 56 2.48 -0.28 -7.35
N ALA A 57 3.28 -1.29 -7.02
CA ALA A 57 4.73 -1.26 -7.12
C ALA A 57 5.28 -2.56 -7.68
N MET A 58 6.44 -2.48 -8.30
CA MET A 58 7.30 -3.64 -8.52
C MET A 58 8.38 -3.67 -7.45
N VAL A 59 8.57 -4.83 -6.84
CA VAL A 59 9.56 -5.03 -5.78
C VAL A 59 10.60 -6.03 -6.29
N GLY A 60 11.82 -5.54 -6.49
CA GLY A 60 13.01 -6.34 -6.74
C GLY A 60 13.89 -6.47 -5.49
N SER A 61 14.97 -7.25 -5.62
CA SER A 61 15.95 -7.46 -4.56
C SER A 61 16.73 -6.19 -4.18
N ALA A 62 17.09 -5.38 -5.18
CA ALA A 62 17.90 -4.17 -5.01
C ALA A 62 17.11 -2.86 -5.15
N SER A 63 15.95 -2.89 -5.80
CA SER A 63 15.17 -1.68 -6.08
C SER A 63 13.67 -1.99 -6.08
N SER A 64 12.88 -0.97 -5.73
CA SER A 64 11.42 -0.98 -5.82
C SER A 64 10.99 0.28 -6.56
N TRP A 65 9.96 0.19 -7.40
CA TRP A 65 9.44 1.34 -8.13
C TRP A 65 7.92 1.37 -8.15
N VAL A 66 7.38 2.58 -8.15
CA VAL A 66 5.95 2.87 -8.22
C VAL A 66 5.48 2.74 -9.66
N VAL A 67 4.34 2.08 -9.86
CA VAL A 67 3.70 1.88 -11.16
C VAL A 67 2.40 2.68 -11.25
N ASP A 68 1.58 2.65 -10.20
CA ASP A 68 0.30 3.36 -10.14
C ASP A 68 -0.03 3.80 -8.70
N VAL A 69 -0.89 4.81 -8.57
CA VAL A 69 -1.40 5.30 -7.29
C VAL A 69 -2.91 5.39 -7.35
N ASN A 70 -3.60 4.77 -6.40
CA ASN A 70 -5.06 4.82 -6.30
C ASN A 70 -5.50 5.58 -5.06
N VAL A 71 -6.34 6.60 -5.25
CA VAL A 71 -6.99 7.32 -4.16
C VAL A 71 -8.11 6.43 -3.60
N PHE A 72 -8.11 6.25 -2.28
CA PHE A 72 -9.13 5.48 -1.55
C PHE A 72 -9.44 4.08 -2.14
N PRO A 73 -8.46 3.16 -2.16
CA PRO A 73 -8.67 1.81 -2.68
C PRO A 73 -9.54 0.98 -1.71
N SER A 74 -10.15 -0.10 -2.21
CA SER A 74 -11.00 -0.98 -1.40
C SER A 74 -10.27 -1.71 -0.27
N ALA A 75 -8.96 -1.93 -0.40
CA ALA A 75 -8.15 -2.70 0.54
C ALA A 75 -8.71 -4.09 0.91
N ALA A 76 -9.53 -4.69 0.04
CA ALA A 76 -10.30 -5.90 0.34
C ALA A 76 -9.45 -7.15 0.66
N LYS A 77 -8.14 -7.12 0.36
CA LYS A 77 -7.19 -8.20 0.65
C LYS A 77 -6.39 -7.98 1.92
N VAL A 78 -6.57 -6.86 2.59
CA VAL A 78 -5.96 -6.57 3.89
C VAL A 78 -6.93 -7.03 4.99
N PRO A 79 -6.53 -7.95 5.87
CA PRO A 79 -7.35 -8.35 7.01
C PRO A 79 -7.72 -7.13 7.87
N GLY A 80 -9.01 -6.98 8.17
CA GLY A 80 -9.52 -5.88 8.98
C GLY A 80 -9.43 -4.49 8.32
N ALA A 81 -9.30 -4.41 6.99
CA ALA A 81 -9.15 -3.14 6.27
C ALA A 81 -10.21 -2.08 6.62
N ALA A 82 -11.48 -2.47 6.65
CA ALA A 82 -12.57 -1.54 6.95
C ALA A 82 -12.43 -0.93 8.35
N ALA A 83 -12.14 -1.75 9.36
CA ALA A 83 -11.94 -1.27 10.73
C ALA A 83 -10.69 -0.38 10.84
N TRP A 84 -9.61 -0.75 10.15
CA TRP A 84 -8.37 0.01 10.12
C TRP A 84 -8.56 1.41 9.52
N ILE A 85 -9.22 1.50 8.35
CA ILE A 85 -9.54 2.77 7.70
C ILE A 85 -10.53 3.58 8.55
N ALA A 86 -11.59 2.95 9.07
CA ALA A 86 -12.60 3.62 9.89
C ALA A 86 -12.00 4.22 11.16
N ALA A 87 -11.09 3.51 11.84
CA ALA A 87 -10.41 4.02 13.02
C ALA A 87 -9.60 5.29 12.72
N TYR A 88 -8.88 5.31 11.59
CA TYR A 88 -8.13 6.48 11.15
C TYR A 88 -9.03 7.67 10.83
N LEU A 89 -10.08 7.44 10.03
CA LEU A 89 -11.01 8.49 9.64
C LEU A 89 -11.75 9.08 10.85
N HIS A 90 -12.21 8.22 11.76
CA HIS A 90 -12.82 8.64 13.01
C HIS A 90 -11.88 9.52 13.85
N ALA A 91 -10.63 9.11 14.01
CA ALA A 91 -9.63 9.89 14.74
C ALA A 91 -9.28 11.23 14.06
N ARG A 92 -9.45 11.36 12.73
CA ARG A 92 -9.26 12.62 11.99
C ARG A 92 -10.49 13.52 12.01
N SER A 93 -11.70 12.96 12.05
CA SER A 93 -12.95 13.74 12.13
C SER A 93 -13.21 14.37 13.49
N CYS A 94 -12.58 13.86 14.55
CA CYS A 94 -12.72 14.38 15.91
C CYS A 94 -11.65 15.42 16.29
N ARG A 95 -10.87 15.93 15.33
CA ARG A 95 -9.84 16.95 15.55
C ARG A 95 -10.32 18.36 15.25
#